data_AF-A0A3F3Q6P0-F1
#
_entry.id   AF-A0A3F3Q6P0-F1
#
_cell.length_a   1.000
_cell.length_b   1.000
_cell.length_c   1.000
_cell.angle_alpha   90.00
_cell.angle_beta   90.00
_cell.angle_gamma   90.00
#
_symmetry.space_group_name_H-M   'P 1'
#
loop_
_entity.id
_entity.type
_entity.pdbx_description
1 polymer ?
#
loop_
_entity_poly.entity_id
_entity_poly.type
_entity_poly.pdbx_seq_one_letter_code
_entity_poly.pdbx_strand_id
1 'polypeptide(L)'
;MGDGNTFDNRDNTVHNQAGSQVVYGSIYNNTIYAYEQDGVQHIAEDKSHLDQKLLEAAGKGETAKVKHLLDNGANASAVDSQGQTVLHVAASGGHDDIIGILLRRGADKHARNRSNHRPSELARLLGHIPLANKLELNLL
;
A
#
# COMPACT_ATOMS: atom_id res chain seq x y z
N MET A 1 -17.20 2.16 19.62
CA MET A 1 -16.70 0.96 20.31
C MET A 1 -16.93 -0.17 19.33
N GLY A 2 -15.87 -0.78 18.80
CA GLY A 2 -16.00 -1.83 17.78
C GLY A 2 -16.48 -3.14 18.39
N ASP A 3 -17.20 -3.94 17.61
CA ASP A 3 -18.00 -5.08 18.08
C ASP A 3 -17.18 -6.33 18.47
N GLY A 4 -15.88 -6.18 18.73
CA GLY A 4 -15.01 -7.26 19.21
C GLY A 4 -14.59 -8.29 18.16
N ASN A 5 -14.86 -8.04 16.87
CA ASN A 5 -14.45 -8.89 15.77
C ASN A 5 -12.96 -8.70 15.43
N THR A 6 -12.28 -9.80 15.08
CA THR A 6 -10.85 -9.82 14.71
C THR A 6 -10.66 -10.58 13.41
N PHE A 7 -9.80 -10.08 12.52
CA PHE A 7 -9.46 -10.74 11.26
C PHE A 7 -8.17 -11.56 11.41
N ASP A 8 -8.19 -12.84 11.05
CA ASP A 8 -6.99 -13.67 10.97
C ASP A 8 -6.42 -13.65 9.55
N ASN A 9 -5.25 -13.00 9.39
CA ASN A 9 -4.53 -12.94 8.12
C ASN A 9 -4.06 -14.32 7.61
N ARG A 10 -4.01 -15.36 8.47
CA ARG A 10 -3.50 -16.69 8.09
C ARG A 10 -4.49 -17.48 7.24
N ASP A 11 -5.78 -17.36 7.54
CA ASP A 11 -6.84 -18.09 6.86
C ASP A 11 -7.85 -17.17 6.15
N ASN A 12 -7.63 -15.85 6.22
CA ASN A 12 -8.46 -14.83 5.59
C ASN A 12 -9.92 -14.88 6.09
N THR A 13 -10.10 -15.19 7.38
CA THR A 13 -11.42 -15.24 8.04
C THR A 13 -11.55 -14.19 9.15
N VAL A 14 -12.79 -13.80 9.44
CA VAL A 14 -13.12 -12.94 10.59
C VAL A 14 -13.68 -13.83 11.69
N HIS A 15 -13.19 -13.64 12.92
CA HIS A 15 -13.68 -14.31 14.12
C HIS A 15 -14.31 -13.28 15.06
N ASN A 16 -15.48 -13.61 15.58
CA ASN A 16 -16.11 -12.85 16.66
C ASN A 16 -15.45 -13.15 18.02
N GLN A 17 -15.84 -12.40 19.07
CA GLN A 17 -15.32 -12.57 20.43
C GLN A 17 -15.54 -13.98 21.02
N ALA A 18 -16.48 -14.75 20.46
CA ALA A 18 -16.75 -16.15 20.86
C ALA A 18 -15.93 -17.18 20.06
N GLY A 19 -15.11 -16.75 19.08
CA GLY A 19 -14.25 -17.61 18.27
C GLY A 19 -14.99 -18.55 17.30
N SER A 20 -16.30 -18.37 17.09
CA SER A 20 -17.14 -19.45 16.55
C SER A 20 -17.90 -19.15 15.24
N GLN A 21 -17.79 -17.95 14.65
CA GLN A 21 -18.57 -17.62 13.45
C GLN A 21 -17.69 -17.10 12.30
N VAL A 22 -17.60 -17.89 11.24
CA VAL A 22 -16.93 -17.62 9.95
C VAL A 22 -17.91 -16.90 9.04
N VAL A 23 -17.51 -15.75 8.51
CA VAL A 23 -18.25 -15.08 7.44
C VAL A 23 -17.29 -14.54 6.39
N TYR A 24 -17.72 -14.60 5.13
CA TYR A 24 -16.95 -14.17 3.98
C TYR A 24 -16.63 -12.68 4.10
N GLY A 25 -15.34 -12.37 4.19
CA GLY A 25 -14.84 -11.00 4.22
C GLY A 25 -14.84 -10.40 2.82
N SER A 26 -15.63 -9.35 2.59
CA SER A 26 -15.40 -8.49 1.42
C SER A 26 -14.22 -7.59 1.74
N ILE A 27 -13.16 -7.63 0.94
CA ILE A 27 -12.05 -6.67 1.06
C ILE A 27 -12.31 -5.55 0.06
N TYR A 28 -12.47 -4.33 0.57
CA TYR A 28 -12.58 -3.13 -0.27
C TYR A 28 -11.65 -2.05 0.28
N ASN A 29 -10.75 -1.52 -0.56
CA ASN A 29 -9.79 -0.48 -0.17
C ASN A 29 -9.04 -0.76 1.14
N ASN A 30 -8.59 -2.01 1.33
CA ASN A 30 -7.90 -2.45 2.55
C ASN A 30 -8.76 -2.39 3.83
N THR A 31 -10.08 -2.31 3.69
CA THR A 31 -11.05 -2.48 4.76
C THR A 31 -11.71 -3.83 4.63
N ILE A 32 -11.73 -4.58 5.72
CA ILE A 32 -12.33 -5.91 5.78
C ILE A 32 -13.71 -5.77 6.40
N TYR A 33 -14.72 -6.13 5.62
CA TYR A 33 -16.10 -6.15 6.06
C TYR A 33 -16.51 -7.56 6.41
N ALA A 34 -17.04 -7.73 7.62
CA ALA A 34 -17.74 -8.94 8.02
C ALA A 34 -19.24 -8.73 7.88
N TYR A 35 -19.96 -9.80 7.52
CA TYR A 35 -21.42 -9.81 7.46
C TYR A 35 -21.91 -10.86 8.43
N GLU A 36 -22.78 -10.56 9.40
CA GLU A 36 -23.40 -11.63 10.20
C GLU A 36 -24.58 -12.30 9.47
N GLN A 37 -25.10 -13.42 9.99
CA GLN A 37 -26.21 -14.18 9.38
C GLN A 37 -27.51 -13.36 9.19
N ASP A 38 -27.64 -12.26 9.95
CA ASP A 38 -28.73 -11.30 9.89
C ASP A 38 -28.54 -10.23 8.79
N GLY A 39 -27.41 -10.25 8.07
CA GLY A 39 -27.08 -9.33 6.99
C GLY A 39 -26.44 -8.03 7.44
N VAL A 40 -26.11 -7.87 8.73
CA VAL A 40 -25.49 -6.64 9.23
C VAL A 40 -24.01 -6.59 8.85
N GLN A 41 -23.60 -5.49 8.20
CA GLN A 41 -22.22 -5.22 7.82
C GLN A 41 -21.48 -4.56 8.99
N HIS A 42 -20.41 -5.20 9.47
CA HIS A 42 -19.50 -4.66 10.48
C HIS A 42 -18.09 -4.51 9.92
N ILE A 43 -17.37 -3.48 10.38
CA ILE A 43 -15.94 -3.31 10.08
C ILE A 43 -15.12 -4.26 10.96
N ALA A 44 -14.47 -5.25 10.36
CA ALA A 44 -13.63 -6.20 11.09
C ALA A 44 -12.20 -5.65 11.28
N GLU A 45 -11.67 -4.99 10.26
CA GLU A 45 -10.36 -4.32 10.34
C GLU A 45 -10.27 -3.17 9.33
N ASP A 46 -9.80 -2.01 9.78
CA ASP A 46 -9.48 -0.86 8.93
C ASP A 46 -7.96 -0.67 8.81
N LYS A 47 -7.42 -1.07 7.65
CA LYS A 47 -6.00 -0.94 7.32
C LYS A 47 -5.70 0.25 6.40
N SER A 48 -6.65 1.16 6.18
CA SER A 48 -6.43 2.37 5.37
C SER A 48 -5.24 3.20 5.86
N HIS A 49 -4.97 3.15 7.17
CA HIS A 49 -3.82 3.81 7.79
C HIS A 49 -2.45 3.25 7.34
N LEU A 50 -2.40 2.01 6.84
CA LEU A 50 -1.16 1.37 6.36
C LEU A 50 -0.66 2.04 5.08
N ASP A 51 -1.57 2.49 4.21
CA ASP A 51 -1.25 3.15 2.95
C ASP A 51 -0.53 4.48 3.20
N GLN A 52 -1.04 5.27 4.15
CA GLN A 52 -0.41 6.51 4.58
C GLN A 52 0.97 6.27 5.21
N LYS A 53 1.09 5.24 6.07
CA LYS A 53 2.38 4.84 6.66
C LYS A 53 3.38 4.37 5.59
N LEU A 54 2.89 3.72 4.53
CA LEU A 54 3.71 3.23 3.43
C LEU A 54 4.25 4.41 2.60
N LEU A 55 3.42 5.40 2.28
CA LEU A 55 3.84 6.65 1.63
C LEU A 55 4.94 7.35 2.45
N GLU A 56 4.75 7.50 3.76
CA GLU A 56 5.74 8.13 4.64
C GLU A 56 7.05 7.34 4.71
N ALA A 57 6.98 6.01 4.91
CA ALA A 57 8.14 5.14 4.98
C ALA A 57 8.94 5.13 3.66
N ALA A 58 8.22 5.13 2.53
CA ALA A 58 8.82 5.18 1.20
C ALA A 58 9.59 6.48 0.96
N GLY A 59 9.03 7.63 1.37
CA GLY A 59 9.74 8.92 1.23
C GLY A 59 10.97 9.04 2.12
N LYS A 60 10.95 8.39 3.28
CA LYS A 60 12.06 8.38 4.24
C LYS A 60 13.17 7.36 3.93
N GLY A 61 12.98 6.46 2.96
CA GLY A 61 13.95 5.41 2.68
C GLY A 61 13.93 4.26 3.69
N GLU A 62 12.81 4.06 4.42
CA GLU A 62 12.71 3.05 5.49
C GLU A 62 12.39 1.65 4.93
N THR A 63 13.33 1.05 4.20
CA THR A 63 13.13 -0.19 3.41
C THR A 63 12.55 -1.36 4.21
N ALA A 64 13.02 -1.59 5.44
CA ALA A 64 12.50 -2.65 6.30
C ALA A 64 11.02 -2.42 6.66
N LYS A 65 10.65 -1.18 6.94
CA LYS A 65 9.28 -0.79 7.28
C LYS A 65 8.38 -0.84 6.06
N VAL A 66 8.87 -0.45 4.88
CA VAL A 66 8.15 -0.61 3.61
C VAL A 66 7.80 -2.08 3.38
N LYS A 67 8.75 -3.01 3.51
CA LYS A 67 8.49 -4.45 3.38
C LYS A 67 7.42 -4.91 4.36
N HIS A 68 7.60 -4.58 5.63
CA HIS A 68 6.66 -4.95 6.69
C HIS A 68 5.25 -4.42 6.44
N LEU A 69 5.10 -3.17 6.00
CA LEU A 69 3.79 -2.58 5.70
C LEU A 69 3.12 -3.29 4.52
N LEU A 70 3.87 -3.55 3.44
CA LEU A 70 3.38 -4.27 2.27
C LEU A 70 3.00 -5.72 2.61
N ASP A 71 3.74 -6.38 3.51
CA ASP A 71 3.43 -7.74 3.98
C ASP A 71 2.17 -7.77 4.87
N ASN A 72 1.84 -6.66 5.54
CA ASN A 72 0.62 -6.51 6.32
C ASN A 72 -0.58 -5.97 5.52
N GLY A 73 -0.45 -5.91 4.19
CA GLY A 73 -1.55 -5.55 3.29
C GLY A 73 -1.62 -4.08 2.87
N ALA A 74 -0.59 -3.27 3.13
CA ALA A 74 -0.54 -1.92 2.56
C ALA A 74 -0.60 -1.96 1.02
N ASN A 75 -1.32 -1.03 0.41
CA ASN A 75 -1.46 -0.96 -1.04
C ASN A 75 -0.21 -0.33 -1.69
N ALA A 76 0.51 -1.11 -2.50
CA ALA A 76 1.68 -0.63 -3.24
C ALA A 76 1.37 0.51 -4.23
N SER A 77 0.10 0.66 -4.61
CA SER A 77 -0.41 1.72 -5.49
C SER A 77 -1.11 2.84 -4.73
N ALA A 78 -0.96 2.89 -3.40
CA ALA A 78 -1.49 3.98 -2.57
C ALA A 78 -1.03 5.35 -3.09
N VAL A 79 -1.91 6.35 -2.97
CA VAL A 79 -1.70 7.71 -3.44
C VAL A 79 -1.88 8.71 -2.32
N ASP A 80 -1.06 9.75 -2.30
CA ASP A 80 -1.23 10.87 -1.38
C ASP A 80 -2.20 11.94 -1.92
N SER A 81 -2.31 13.04 -1.18
CA SER A 81 -3.15 14.19 -1.53
C SER A 81 -2.69 14.95 -2.78
N GLN A 82 -1.52 14.65 -3.35
CA GLN A 82 -1.02 15.20 -4.62
C GLN A 82 -1.13 14.18 -5.77
N GLY A 83 -1.75 13.02 -5.52
CA GLY A 83 -1.82 11.93 -6.48
C GLY A 83 -0.46 11.26 -6.70
N GLN A 84 0.52 11.50 -5.83
CA GLN A 84 1.80 10.78 -5.89
C GLN A 84 1.56 9.37 -5.37
N THR A 85 1.82 8.37 -6.23
CA THR A 85 1.86 6.98 -5.78
C THR A 85 3.06 6.77 -4.84
N VAL A 86 3.07 5.65 -4.10
CA VAL A 86 4.24 5.23 -3.31
C VAL A 86 5.54 5.24 -4.13
N LEU A 87 5.44 4.86 -5.41
CA LEU A 87 6.58 4.86 -6.33
C LEU A 87 7.07 6.28 -6.67
N HIS A 88 6.18 7.26 -6.81
CA HIS A 88 6.58 8.67 -6.97
C HIS A 88 7.34 9.17 -5.75
N VAL A 89 6.84 8.86 -4.55
CA VAL A 89 7.45 9.32 -3.29
C VAL A 89 8.83 8.68 -3.11
N ALA A 90 8.97 7.38 -3.34
CA ALA A 90 10.28 6.69 -3.32
C ALA A 90 11.25 7.24 -4.38
N ALA A 91 10.77 7.51 -5.59
CA ALA A 91 11.57 8.06 -6.69
C ALA A 91 12.06 9.48 -6.37
N SER A 92 11.23 10.29 -5.70
CA SER A 92 11.58 11.64 -5.30
C SER A 92 12.70 11.71 -4.27
N GLY A 93 12.85 10.65 -3.45
CA GLY A 93 13.93 10.51 -2.47
C GLY A 93 15.14 9.72 -2.97
N GLY A 94 15.11 9.18 -4.20
CA GLY A 94 16.21 8.41 -4.77
C GLY A 94 16.38 6.99 -4.19
N HIS A 95 15.31 6.40 -3.64
CA HIS A 95 15.38 5.12 -2.91
C HIS A 95 15.25 3.91 -3.85
N ASP A 96 16.33 3.58 -4.57
CA ASP A 96 16.42 2.50 -5.56
C ASP A 96 15.91 1.13 -5.05
N ASP A 97 16.22 0.79 -3.80
CA ASP A 97 15.87 -0.48 -3.18
C ASP A 97 14.36 -0.61 -2.92
N ILE A 98 13.73 0.48 -2.46
CA ILE A 98 12.29 0.58 -2.27
C ILE A 98 11.56 0.52 -3.61
N ILE A 99 12.08 1.20 -4.64
CA ILE A 99 11.53 1.14 -6.01
C ILE A 99 11.44 -0.31 -6.48
N GLY A 100 12.54 -1.08 -6.36
CA GLY A 100 12.55 -2.49 -6.77
C GLY A 100 11.53 -3.34 -6.01
N ILE A 101 11.31 -3.07 -4.71
CA ILE A 101 10.28 -3.75 -3.92
C ILE A 101 8.88 -3.42 -4.46
N LEU A 102 8.58 -2.14 -4.68
CA LEU A 102 7.27 -1.68 -5.14
C LEU A 102 6.93 -2.22 -6.54
N LEU A 103 7.89 -2.24 -7.46
CA LEU A 103 7.71 -2.82 -8.79
C LEU A 103 7.39 -4.32 -8.72
N ARG A 104 8.09 -5.09 -7.87
CA ARG A 104 7.76 -6.51 -7.63
C ARG A 104 6.37 -6.72 -7.02
N ARG A 105 5.82 -5.71 -6.33
CA ARG A 105 4.44 -5.72 -5.82
C ARG A 105 3.41 -5.18 -6.83
N GLY A 106 3.82 -4.96 -8.08
CA GLY A 106 2.92 -4.55 -9.16
C GLY A 106 2.61 -3.05 -9.21
N ALA A 107 3.40 -2.21 -8.55
CA ALA A 107 3.23 -0.76 -8.66
C ALA A 107 3.45 -0.29 -10.12
N ASP A 108 2.57 0.58 -10.60
CA ASP A 108 2.66 1.12 -11.96
C ASP A 108 3.75 2.20 -12.07
N LYS A 109 4.83 1.87 -12.78
CA LYS A 109 5.92 2.81 -13.09
C LYS A 109 5.57 3.92 -14.08
N HIS A 110 4.41 3.83 -14.72
CA HIS A 110 3.90 4.82 -15.67
C HIS A 110 2.76 5.67 -15.11
N ALA A 111 2.40 5.45 -13.84
CA ALA A 111 1.42 6.27 -13.14
C ALA A 111 1.79 7.75 -13.24
N ARG A 112 0.77 8.61 -13.31
CA ARG A 112 0.94 10.06 -13.35
C ARG A 112 0.32 10.70 -12.13
N ASN A 113 1.08 11.57 -11.47
CA ASN A 113 0.55 12.40 -10.39
C ASN A 113 -0.30 13.57 -10.94
N ARG A 114 -0.84 14.42 -10.05
CA ARG A 114 -1.68 15.57 -10.45
C ARG A 114 -0.94 16.62 -11.29
N SER A 115 0.38 16.70 -11.16
CA SER A 115 1.22 17.56 -12.01
C SER A 115 1.59 16.90 -13.33
N ASN A 116 0.96 15.76 -13.67
CA ASN A 116 1.21 14.98 -14.88
C ASN A 116 2.65 14.44 -14.95
N HIS A 117 3.35 14.29 -13.83
CA HIS A 117 4.68 13.70 -13.79
C HIS A 117 4.62 12.20 -13.52
N ARG A 118 5.50 11.43 -14.16
CA ARG A 118 5.81 10.03 -13.82
C ARG A 118 6.84 9.95 -12.68
N PRO A 119 6.98 8.79 -12.01
CA PRO A 119 8.04 8.58 -11.01
C PRO A 119 9.44 8.86 -11.55
N SER A 120 9.78 8.42 -12.77
CA SER A 120 11.09 8.69 -13.39
C SER A 120 11.33 10.17 -13.65
N GLU A 121 10.30 10.90 -14.08
CA GLU A 121 10.36 12.33 -14.34
C GLU A 121 10.61 13.12 -13.05
N LEU A 122 9.97 12.74 -11.93
CA LEU A 122 10.26 13.31 -10.61
C LEU A 122 11.69 13.00 -10.13
N ALA A 123 12.13 11.75 -10.22
CA ALA A 123 13.50 11.37 -9.89
C ALA A 123 14.51 12.24 -10.67
N ARG A 124 14.25 12.45 -11.97
CA ARG A 124 15.09 13.29 -12.83
C ARG A 124 15.11 14.74 -12.40
N LEU A 125 13.94 15.33 -12.12
CA LEU A 125 13.80 16.73 -11.68
C LEU A 125 14.55 17.00 -10.38
N LEU A 126 14.63 16.00 -9.49
CA LEU A 126 15.30 16.10 -8.20
C LEU A 126 16.76 15.63 -8.21
N GLY A 127 17.31 15.31 -9.40
CA GLY A 127 18.73 14.99 -9.58
C GLY A 127 19.09 13.51 -9.43
N HIS A 128 18.13 12.62 -9.22
CA HIS A 128 18.32 11.17 -9.17
C HIS A 128 18.37 10.57 -10.60
N ILE A 129 19.26 11.09 -11.44
CA ILE A 129 19.38 10.71 -12.87
C ILE A 129 19.62 9.21 -13.07
N PRO A 130 20.52 8.54 -12.32
CA PRO A 130 20.72 7.10 -12.49
C PRO A 130 19.45 6.28 -12.22
N LEU A 131 18.69 6.63 -11.17
CA LEU A 131 17.42 5.99 -10.84
C LEU A 131 16.37 6.26 -11.91
N ALA A 132 16.24 7.50 -12.38
CA ALA A 132 15.30 7.86 -13.43
C ALA A 132 15.53 7.01 -14.69
N ASN A 133 16.80 6.88 -15.11
CA ASN A 133 17.16 6.04 -16.26
C ASN A 133 16.82 4.57 -16.01
N LYS A 134 17.10 4.05 -14.81
CA LYS A 134 16.75 2.66 -14.46
C LYS A 134 15.24 2.40 -14.53
N LEU A 135 14.42 3.33 -14.03
CA LEU A 135 12.95 3.26 -14.07
C LEU A 135 12.41 3.29 -15.50
N GLU A 136 13.00 4.11 -16.37
CA GLU A 136 12.62 4.20 -17.78
C GLU A 136 13.03 2.94 -18.56
N LEU A 137 14.26 2.47 -18.35
CA LEU A 137 14.88 1.37 -19.08
C LEU A 137 14.59 -0.02 -18.50
N ASN A 138 13.79 -0.12 -17.43
CA ASN A 138 13.45 -1.40 -16.78
C ASN A 138 14.67 -2.18 -16.23
N LEU A 139 15.62 -1.45 -15.62
CA LEU A 139 16.88 -2.01 -15.12
C LEU A 139 16.85 -2.33 -13.61
N LEU A 140 15.67 -2.59 -13.03
CA LEU A 140 15.41 -2.74 -11.59
C LEU A 140 14.70 -4.06 -11.24
#